data_AF-H0TER2-F1
#
_entry.id   AF-H0TER2-F1
#
_cell.length_a   1.000
_cell.length_b   1.000
_cell.length_c   1.000
_cell.angle_alpha   90.00
_cell.angle_beta   90.00
_cell.angle_gamma   90.00
#
_symmetry.space_group_name_H-M   'P 1'
#
loop_
_entity.id
_entity.type
_entity.pdbx_description
1 polymer ?
#
loop_
_entity_poly.entity_id
_entity_poly.type
_entity_poly.pdbx_seq_one_letter_code
_entity_poly.pdbx_strand_id
1 'polypeptide(L)'
;MTPVSDTRKDLSPAVRVGHDAVSAVRLSQELTADIDAWAEAHQITRADAIRQLLEIGLRAAAPATAPHETIPDPHAIDAIERIAIAQVDRMLDPDLPADERERRIRRLIEGPPEFSRERIDLPKPIK
;
A
#
# COMPACT_ATOMS: atom_id res chain seq x y z
N MET A 1 63.79 2.76 28.32
CA MET A 1 63.02 1.50 28.18
C MET A 1 61.60 1.87 27.78
N THR A 2 61.12 1.20 26.74
CA THR A 2 60.03 1.56 25.81
C THR A 2 58.62 1.37 26.39
N PRO A 3 57.60 2.08 25.83
CA PRO A 3 56.19 1.95 26.21
C PRO A 3 55.46 0.85 25.40
N VAL A 4 54.52 0.14 26.02
CA VAL A 4 53.62 -0.85 25.36
C VAL A 4 52.18 -0.36 25.61
N SER A 5 51.66 0.49 24.73
CA SER A 5 50.84 0.19 23.54
C SER A 5 49.44 -0.35 23.87
N ASP A 6 48.52 0.59 23.83
CA ASP A 6 47.06 0.50 23.78
C ASP A 6 46.61 -0.37 22.59
N THR A 7 45.77 -1.38 22.81
CA THR A 7 45.22 -2.22 21.74
C THR A 7 43.73 -1.94 21.58
N ARG A 8 43.40 -0.76 21.07
CA ARG A 8 42.11 -0.55 20.38
C ARG A 8 42.16 -1.32 19.08
N LYS A 9 41.54 -2.51 19.09
CA LYS A 9 41.37 -3.34 17.90
C LYS A 9 40.35 -2.66 16.99
N ASP A 10 40.88 -1.88 16.07
CA ASP A 10 40.18 -1.29 14.93
C ASP A 10 39.58 -2.43 14.08
N LEU A 11 38.30 -2.74 14.29
CA LEU A 11 37.55 -3.66 13.45
C LEU A 11 36.82 -2.84 12.39
N SER A 12 37.57 -2.30 11.44
CA SER A 12 37.00 -1.87 10.17
C SER A 12 36.58 -3.13 9.39
N PRO A 13 35.29 -3.33 9.07
CA PRO A 13 34.90 -4.46 8.25
C PRO A 13 35.33 -4.16 6.82
N ALA A 14 36.20 -5.02 6.29
CA ALA A 14 36.60 -5.01 4.89
C ALA A 14 35.34 -5.14 4.01
N VAL A 15 35.03 -4.06 3.29
CA VAL A 15 33.98 -4.02 2.27
C VAL A 15 34.39 -4.98 1.15
N ARG A 16 33.89 -6.21 1.20
CA ARG A 16 33.90 -7.11 0.04
C ARG A 16 32.72 -6.69 -0.82
N VAL A 17 33.00 -5.90 -1.85
CA VAL A 17 32.06 -5.56 -2.92
C VAL A 17 31.74 -6.86 -3.67
N GLY A 18 30.55 -7.42 -3.40
CA GLY A 18 30.04 -8.63 -4.06
C GLY A 18 29.23 -9.49 -3.10
N HIS A 19 27.91 -9.38 -3.19
CA HIS A 19 26.86 -9.91 -2.30
C HIS A 19 26.68 -9.12 -0.99
N ASP A 20 25.41 -8.90 -0.63
CA ASP A 20 24.91 -7.97 0.39
C ASP A 20 25.85 -7.71 1.57
N ALA A 21 26.08 -6.43 1.86
CA ALA A 21 26.84 -6.01 3.03
C ALA A 21 26.16 -6.54 4.31
N VAL A 22 26.86 -7.37 5.07
CA VAL A 22 26.36 -7.90 6.34
C VAL A 22 26.35 -6.78 7.37
N SER A 23 25.15 -6.41 7.83
CA SER A 23 24.95 -5.42 8.90
C SER A 23 24.52 -6.11 10.20
N ALA A 24 25.24 -5.84 11.28
CA ALA A 24 24.86 -6.33 12.61
C ALA A 24 23.80 -5.40 13.21
N VAL A 25 22.62 -5.94 13.53
CA VAL A 25 21.50 -5.20 14.15
C VAL A 25 21.27 -5.70 15.56
N ARG A 26 21.08 -4.78 16.51
CA ARG A 26 20.73 -5.12 17.89
C ARG A 26 19.21 -5.24 18.01
N LEU A 27 18.72 -6.44 18.31
CA LEU A 27 17.30 -6.75 18.51
C LEU A 27 17.06 -7.22 19.95
N SER A 28 15.85 -7.01 20.48
CA SER A 28 15.44 -7.65 21.73
C SER A 28 15.24 -9.15 21.51
N GLN A 29 15.29 -9.93 22.58
CA GLN A 29 15.06 -11.37 22.51
C GLN A 29 13.64 -11.69 22.03
N GLU A 30 12.65 -10.92 22.49
CA GLU A 30 11.24 -11.01 22.08
C GLU A 30 11.07 -10.75 20.58
N LEU A 31 11.60 -9.64 20.06
CA LEU A 31 11.52 -9.32 18.64
C LEU A 31 12.22 -10.37 17.76
N THR A 32 13.30 -10.97 18.26
CA THR A 32 13.99 -12.06 17.55
C THR A 32 13.10 -13.30 17.47
N ALA A 33 12.38 -13.64 18.54
CA ALA A 33 11.45 -14.76 18.57
C ALA A 33 10.25 -14.53 17.63
N ASP A 34 9.73 -13.31 17.56
CA ASP A 34 8.64 -12.97 16.62
C ASP A 34 9.08 -13.10 15.16
N ILE A 35 10.30 -12.64 14.84
CA ILE A 35 10.88 -12.80 13.49
C ILE A 35 11.07 -14.27 13.15
N ASP A 36 11.52 -15.09 14.10
CA ASP A 36 11.70 -16.53 13.91
C ASP A 36 10.36 -17.25 13.68
N ALA A 37 9.34 -16.94 14.47
CA ALA A 37 8.00 -17.48 14.28
C ALA A 37 7.42 -17.07 12.91
N TRP A 38 7.65 -15.84 12.48
CA TRP A 38 7.24 -15.37 11.16
C TRP A 38 7.97 -16.10 10.03
N ALA A 39 9.28 -16.30 10.17
CA ALA A 39 10.10 -17.03 9.21
C ALA A 39 9.64 -18.50 9.09
N GLU A 40 9.32 -19.15 10.20
CA GLU A 40 8.78 -20.52 10.24
C GLU A 40 7.40 -20.59 9.56
N ALA A 41 6.50 -19.67 9.87
CA ALA A 41 5.17 -19.62 9.25
C ALA A 41 5.25 -19.45 7.72
N HIS A 42 6.25 -18.73 7.22
CA HIS A 42 6.44 -18.46 5.79
C HIS A 42 7.46 -19.39 5.12
N GLN A 43 8.07 -20.33 5.86
CA GLN A 43 9.03 -21.32 5.37
C GLN A 43 10.25 -20.68 4.65
N ILE A 44 10.78 -19.61 5.21
CA ILE A 44 11.90 -18.83 4.67
C ILE A 44 13.02 -18.65 5.70
N THR A 45 14.19 -18.20 5.26
CA THR A 45 15.30 -17.92 6.17
C THR A 45 15.00 -16.71 7.04
N ARG A 46 15.62 -16.64 8.23
CA ARG A 46 15.55 -15.45 9.09
C ARG A 46 16.00 -14.18 8.36
N ALA A 47 17.02 -14.27 7.51
CA ALA A 47 17.53 -13.13 6.74
C ALA A 47 16.48 -12.62 5.73
N ASP A 48 15.80 -13.53 5.03
CA ASP A 48 14.69 -13.18 4.13
C ASP A 48 13.49 -12.62 4.89
N ALA A 49 13.22 -13.15 6.07
CA ALA A 49 12.16 -12.65 6.94
C ALA A 49 12.42 -11.20 7.37
N ILE A 50 13.64 -10.92 7.84
CA ILE A 50 14.05 -9.56 8.20
C ILE A 50 13.92 -8.62 6.99
N ARG A 51 14.41 -9.04 5.81
CA ARG A 51 14.30 -8.23 4.59
C ARG A 51 12.84 -7.91 4.24
N GLN A 52 11.97 -8.92 4.18
CA GLN A 52 10.56 -8.71 3.82
C GLN A 52 9.81 -7.87 4.84
N LEU A 53 10.02 -8.12 6.14
CA LEU A 53 9.40 -7.34 7.21
C LEU A 53 9.85 -5.87 7.16
N LEU A 54 11.12 -5.63 6.84
CA LEU A 54 11.62 -4.26 6.64
C LEU A 54 11.03 -3.61 5.38
N GLU A 55 10.92 -4.32 4.25
CA GLU A 55 10.27 -3.80 3.04
C GLU A 55 8.81 -3.41 3.30
N ILE A 56 8.07 -4.26 4.01
CA ILE A 56 6.68 -4.00 4.43
C ILE A 56 6.63 -2.79 5.37
N GLY A 57 7.49 -2.77 6.40
CA GLY A 57 7.58 -1.69 7.38
C GLY A 57 7.91 -0.35 6.73
N LEU A 58 8.86 -0.33 5.79
CA LEU A 58 9.24 0.88 5.04
C LEU A 58 8.13 1.35 4.10
N ARG A 59 7.36 0.44 3.48
CA ARG A 59 6.19 0.81 2.67
C ARG A 59 5.06 1.37 3.52
N ALA A 60 4.84 0.82 4.72
CA ALA A 60 3.82 1.29 5.65
C ALA A 60 4.22 2.60 6.36
N ALA A 61 5.50 2.77 6.66
CA ALA A 61 6.07 3.97 7.27
C ALA A 61 6.45 5.05 6.25
N ALA A 62 6.42 4.74 4.95
CA ALA A 62 6.45 5.76 3.91
C ALA A 62 5.38 6.78 4.31
N PRO A 63 5.72 8.08 4.37
CA PRO A 63 4.74 9.08 4.74
C PRO A 63 3.56 8.82 3.82
N ALA A 64 2.44 8.42 4.43
CA ALA A 64 1.16 8.60 3.82
C ALA A 64 1.18 10.09 3.52
N THR A 65 1.45 10.44 2.26
CA THR A 65 0.87 11.65 1.71
C THR A 65 -0.56 11.48 2.12
N ALA A 66 -0.98 12.27 3.11
CA ALA A 66 -2.25 12.04 3.77
C ALA A 66 -3.30 11.81 2.69
N PRO A 67 -4.39 11.08 2.95
CA PRO A 67 -5.59 11.30 2.18
C PRO A 67 -6.13 12.72 2.48
N HIS A 68 -5.30 13.75 2.36
CA HIS A 68 -5.74 14.99 1.75
C HIS A 68 -6.17 14.58 0.36
N GLU A 69 -7.48 14.63 0.13
CA GLU A 69 -8.09 15.16 -1.09
C GLU A 69 -7.04 15.62 -2.09
N THR A 70 -6.37 14.68 -2.75
CA THR A 70 -5.54 15.01 -3.88
C THR A 70 -6.62 15.19 -4.90
N ILE A 71 -7.05 16.43 -5.10
CA ILE A 71 -7.86 16.81 -6.25
C ILE A 71 -7.14 16.08 -7.40
N PRO A 72 -7.76 15.03 -7.99
CA PRO A 72 -7.07 14.28 -9.01
C PRO A 72 -6.65 15.30 -10.06
N ASP A 73 -5.46 15.13 -10.65
CA ASP A 73 -5.05 15.93 -11.80
C ASP A 73 -6.27 16.14 -12.70
N PRO A 74 -6.66 17.38 -13.07
CA PRO A 74 -7.83 17.61 -13.91
C PRO A 74 -7.88 16.65 -15.12
N HIS A 75 -6.72 16.31 -15.69
CA HIS A 75 -6.62 15.32 -16.75
C HIS A 75 -6.96 13.89 -16.32
N ALA A 76 -6.64 13.50 -15.09
CA ALA A 76 -7.02 12.22 -14.51
C ALA A 76 -8.54 12.17 -14.21
N ILE A 77 -9.15 13.27 -13.75
CA ILE A 77 -10.60 13.37 -13.58
C ILE A 77 -11.30 13.14 -14.92
N ASP A 78 -10.90 13.88 -15.96
CA ASP A 78 -11.45 13.75 -17.31
C ASP A 78 -11.29 12.33 -17.85
N ALA A 79 -10.13 11.70 -17.64
CA ALA A 79 -9.88 10.34 -18.08
C ALA A 79 -10.81 9.32 -17.37
N ILE A 80 -11.00 9.47 -16.06
CA ILE A 80 -11.89 8.61 -15.26
C ILE A 80 -13.34 8.81 -15.71
N GLU A 81 -13.79 10.05 -15.90
CA GLU A 81 -15.15 10.37 -16.35
C GLU A 81 -15.44 9.72 -17.72
N ARG A 82 -14.54 9.85 -18.70
CA ARG A 82 -14.73 9.22 -20.02
C ARG A 82 -14.81 7.70 -19.95
N ILE A 83 -14.00 7.07 -19.11
CA ILE A 83 -14.04 5.60 -18.92
C ILE A 83 -15.37 5.19 -18.29
N ALA A 84 -15.84 5.94 -17.30
CA ALA A 84 -17.11 5.68 -16.63
C ALA A 84 -18.29 5.80 -17.60
N ILE A 85 -18.35 6.86 -18.40
CA ILE A 85 -19.39 7.06 -19.43
C ILE A 85 -19.40 5.87 -20.40
N ALA A 86 -18.24 5.51 -20.96
CA ALA A 86 -18.14 4.40 -21.92
C ALA A 86 -18.48 3.03 -21.31
N GLN A 87 -18.34 2.86 -19.99
CA GLN A 87 -18.76 1.65 -19.29
C GLN A 87 -20.28 1.62 -19.11
N VAL A 88 -20.89 2.74 -18.72
CA VAL A 88 -22.36 2.85 -18.59
C VAL A 88 -23.02 2.59 -19.93
N ASP A 89 -22.53 3.20 -21.01
CA ASP A 89 -23.08 3.01 -22.36
C ASP A 89 -23.07 1.54 -22.79
N ARG A 90 -22.03 0.78 -22.45
CA ARG A 90 -21.95 -0.67 -22.74
C ARG A 90 -22.97 -1.51 -21.97
N MET A 91 -23.49 -1.00 -20.86
CA MET A 91 -24.49 -1.70 -20.03
C MET A 91 -25.92 -1.31 -20.40
N LEU A 92 -26.11 -0.34 -21.29
CA LEU A 92 -27.40 0.09 -21.80
C LEU A 92 -27.73 -0.66 -23.09
N ASP A 93 -28.96 -1.14 -23.18
CA ASP A 93 -29.51 -1.68 -24.41
C ASP A 93 -30.00 -0.51 -25.30
N PRO A 94 -29.49 -0.35 -26.53
CA PRO A 94 -29.88 0.72 -27.44
C PRO A 94 -31.32 0.59 -27.96
N ASP A 95 -31.90 -0.62 -27.93
CA ASP A 95 -33.22 -0.90 -28.49
C ASP A 95 -34.36 -0.62 -27.48
N LEU A 96 -34.02 -0.23 -26.24
CA LEU A 96 -34.99 0.14 -25.23
C LEU A 96 -35.57 1.55 -25.45
N PRO A 97 -36.87 1.77 -25.11
CA PRO A 97 -37.46 3.11 -25.07
C PRO A 97 -36.64 4.06 -24.18
N ALA A 98 -36.55 5.33 -24.58
CA ALA A 98 -35.71 6.32 -23.91
C ALA A 98 -36.01 6.45 -22.40
N ASP A 99 -37.29 6.38 -22.02
CA ASP A 99 -37.72 6.46 -20.61
C ASP A 99 -37.21 5.29 -19.76
N GLU A 100 -37.15 4.09 -20.35
CA GLU A 100 -36.65 2.90 -19.65
C GLU A 100 -35.12 2.91 -19.57
N ARG A 101 -34.45 3.42 -20.62
CA ARG A 101 -32.99 3.65 -20.59
C ARG A 101 -32.61 4.64 -19.50
N GLU A 102 -33.33 5.75 -19.39
CA GLU A 102 -33.12 6.77 -18.35
C GLU A 102 -33.29 6.20 -16.93
N ARG A 103 -34.32 5.37 -16.70
CA ARG A 103 -34.52 4.66 -15.43
C ARG A 103 -33.35 3.72 -15.11
N ARG A 104 -32.82 3.02 -16.12
CA ARG A 104 -31.68 2.11 -15.97
C ARG A 104 -30.40 2.88 -15.65
N ILE A 105 -30.17 4.02 -16.29
CA ILE A 105 -29.05 4.92 -16.00
C ILE A 105 -29.10 5.35 -14.54
N ARG A 106 -30.23 5.87 -14.05
CA ARG A 106 -30.37 6.28 -12.64
C ARG A 106 -30.08 5.14 -11.68
N ARG A 107 -30.61 3.94 -11.94
CA ARG A 107 -30.34 2.77 -11.10
C ARG A 107 -28.87 2.35 -11.09
N LEU A 108 -28.15 2.50 -12.20
CA LEU A 108 -26.72 2.20 -12.27
C LEU A 108 -25.86 3.26 -11.56
N ILE A 109 -26.25 4.53 -11.62
CA ILE A 109 -25.53 5.65 -10.99
C ILE A 109 -25.80 5.72 -9.48
N GLU A 110 -27.06 5.63 -9.08
CA GLU A 110 -27.47 5.72 -7.67
C GLU A 110 -27.18 4.42 -6.91
N GLY A 111 -27.13 3.30 -7.65
CA GLY A 111 -27.01 1.95 -7.10
C GLY A 111 -28.33 1.46 -6.47
N PRO A 112 -28.33 0.24 -5.91
CA PRO A 112 -29.50 -0.26 -5.20
C PRO A 112 -29.77 0.56 -3.92
N PRO A 113 -31.05 0.78 -3.56
CA PRO A 113 -31.44 1.63 -2.44
C PRO A 113 -30.90 1.16 -1.08
N GLU A 114 -30.61 -0.14 -0.96
CA GLU A 114 -30.02 -0.75 0.23
C GLU A 114 -28.59 -0.22 0.51
N PHE A 115 -27.89 0.25 -0.52
CA PHE A 115 -26.51 0.72 -0.44
C PHE A 115 -26.36 2.23 -0.58
N SER A 116 -27.40 2.95 -1.03
CA SER A 116 -27.32 4.40 -1.24
C SER A 116 -26.95 5.18 0.02
N ARG A 117 -27.29 4.66 1.21
CA ARG A 117 -26.95 5.28 2.52
C ARG A 117 -25.51 5.02 2.99
N GLU A 118 -24.85 4.02 2.41
CA GLU A 118 -23.47 3.65 2.74
C GLU A 118 -22.44 4.38 1.87
N ARG A 119 -22.90 5.18 0.91
CA ARG A 119 -22.06 6.00 0.03
C ARG A 119 -21.23 7.00 0.84
N ILE A 120 -19.91 6.84 0.79
CA ILE A 120 -18.93 7.71 1.47
C ILE A 120 -18.65 9.00 0.70
N ASP A 121 -19.01 9.03 -0.58
CA ASP A 121 -18.75 10.11 -1.53
C ASP A 121 -19.83 11.21 -1.52
N LEU A 122 -21.00 10.92 -0.94
CA LEU A 122 -22.10 11.88 -0.79
C LEU A 122 -22.16 12.44 0.64
N PRO A 123 -22.55 13.72 0.81
CA PRO A 123 -22.81 14.27 2.12
C PRO A 123 -23.95 13.48 2.79
N LYS A 124 -23.70 13.00 4.00
CA LYS A 124 -24.72 12.28 4.77
C LYS A 124 -25.86 13.25 5.12
N PRO A 125 -27.13 12.87 4.90
CA PRO A 125 -28.25 13.72 5.29
C PRO A 125 -28.18 13.97 6.81
N ILE A 126 -28.19 15.25 7.18
CA ILE A 126 -28.22 15.69 8.57
C ILE A 126 -29.58 15.28 9.13
N LYS A 127 -29.58 14.54 10.25
CA LYS A 127 -30.79 14.08 10.95
C LYS A 127 -31.50 15.23 11.65
#